data_AF-A0A2M7T6E7-F1
#
_entry.id   AF-A0A2M7T6E7-F1
#
_cell.length_a   1.000
_cell.length_b   1.000
_cell.length_c   1.000
_cell.angle_alpha   90.00
_cell.angle_beta   90.00
_cell.angle_gamma   90.00
#
_symmetry.space_group_name_H-M   'P 1'
#
loop_
_entity.id
_entity.type
_entity.pdbx_description
1 polymer ?
#
loop_
_entity_poly.entity_id
_entity_poly.type
_entity_poly.pdbx_seq_one_letter_code
_entity_poly.pdbx_strand_id
1 'polypeptide(L)' 'MSKENYLRVPITMPEEMFAYLESVSIRSKVSGGRKLANTVIVRASIMAMMDLDVDVNGVKDEEELKERIIKAQTSYKKK' A
#
# COMPACT_ATOMS: atom_id res chain seq x y z
N MET A 1 12.26 -8.08 -13.69
CA MET A 1 11.76 -6.95 -14.50
C MET A 1 12.82 -5.87 -14.55
N SER A 2 13.28 -5.46 -15.74
CA SER A 2 14.14 -4.29 -15.88
C SER A 2 13.35 -3.01 -15.51
N LYS A 3 14.05 -1.94 -15.14
CA LYS A 3 13.42 -0.64 -14.80
C LYS A 3 12.59 -0.05 -15.96
N GLU A 4 12.79 -0.53 -17.17
CA GLU A 4 12.18 -0.05 -18.41
C GLU A 4 10.68 -0.38 -18.50
N ASN A 5 10.19 -1.33 -17.70
CA ASN A 5 8.77 -1.72 -17.71
C ASN A 5 7.92 -1.02 -16.64
N TYR A 6 8.46 -0.02 -15.94
CA TYR A 6 7.72 0.71 -14.92
C TYR A 6 6.89 1.84 -15.54
N LEU A 7 5.57 1.78 -15.34
CA LEU A 7 4.67 2.87 -15.67
C LEU A 7 4.63 3.88 -14.52
N ARG A 8 4.65 5.18 -14.84
CA ARG A 8 4.54 6.26 -13.86
C ARG A 8 3.07 6.49 -13.53
N VAL A 9 2.71 6.37 -12.27
CA VAL A 9 1.39 6.74 -11.74
C VAL A 9 1.54 8.00 -10.88
N PRO A 10 0.98 9.16 -11.29
CA PRO A 10 0.89 10.32 -10.42
C PRO A 10 -0.13 10.07 -9.32
N ILE A 11 0.24 10.29 -8.07
CA ILE A 11 -0.62 10.07 -6.90
C ILE A 11 -0.74 11.40 -6.14
N THR A 12 -1.97 11.82 -5.90
CA THR A 12 -2.30 12.97 -5.05
C THR A 12 -2.89 12.45 -3.75
N MET A 13 -2.40 12.93 -2.62
CA MET A 13 -2.90 12.57 -1.30
C MET A 13 -2.79 13.77 -0.35
N PRO A 14 -3.60 13.83 0.72
CA PRO A 14 -3.47 14.82 1.78
C PRO A 14 -2.09 14.81 2.44
N GLU A 15 -1.70 15.96 3.01
CA GLU A 15 -0.42 16.13 3.70
C GLU A 15 -0.20 15.09 4.80
N GLU A 16 -1.25 14.76 5.56
CA GLU A 16 -1.21 13.76 6.63
C GLU A 16 -0.83 12.35 6.12
N MET A 17 -1.33 11.94 4.94
CA MET A 17 -1.00 10.65 4.35
C MET A 17 0.44 10.63 3.84
N PHE A 18 0.90 11.73 3.25
CA PHE A 18 2.28 11.86 2.83
C PHE A 18 3.25 11.82 4.03
N ALA A 19 2.93 12.56 5.09
CA ALA A 19 3.68 12.54 6.34
C ALA A 19 3.71 11.15 6.97
N TYR A 20 2.60 10.40 6.89
CA TYR A 20 2.56 9.01 7.33
C TYR A 20 3.55 8.13 6.55
N LEU A 21 3.62 8.24 5.21
CA LEU A 21 4.59 7.49 4.40
C LEU A 21 6.04 7.81 4.78
N GLU A 22 6.38 9.10 4.96
CA GLU A 22 7.71 9.50 5.43
C GLU A 22 8.01 8.94 6.83
N SER A 23 7.02 8.95 7.72
CA SER A 23 7.19 8.38 9.07
C SER A 23 7.45 6.87 9.03
N VAL A 24 6.79 6.13 8.14
CA VAL A 24 7.03 4.69 7.93
C VAL A 24 8.46 4.46 7.42
N SER A 25 8.90 5.27 6.45
CA SER A 25 10.25 5.21 5.90
C SER A 25 11.32 5.42 6.98
N ILE A 26 11.14 6.44 7.81
CA ILE A 26 12.05 6.76 8.91
C ILE A 26 12.01 5.64 9.93
N ARG A 27 10.83 5.24 10.43
CA ARG A 27 10.68 4.17 11.42
C ARG A 27 11.41 2.89 11.00
N SER A 28 11.26 2.48 9.74
CA SER A 28 11.96 1.29 9.21
C SER A 28 13.47 1.43 9.31
N LYS A 29 14.04 2.61 9.03
CA LYS A 29 15.49 2.85 9.16
C LYS A 29 15.95 2.84 10.62
N VAL A 30 15.26 3.55 11.52
CA VAL A 30 15.69 3.66 12.93
C VAL A 30 15.51 2.34 13.68
N SER A 31 14.56 1.49 13.28
CA SER A 31 14.36 0.15 13.86
C SER A 31 15.33 -0.90 13.32
N GLY A 32 16.45 -0.51 12.68
CA GLY A 32 17.47 -1.43 12.16
C GLY A 32 17.26 -1.92 10.73
N GLY A 33 16.20 -1.46 10.05
CA GLY A 33 15.99 -1.69 8.62
C GLY A 33 16.69 -0.64 7.75
N ARG A 34 16.09 -0.33 6.60
CA ARG A 34 16.61 0.68 5.65
C ARG A 34 15.58 1.76 5.37
N LYS A 35 16.03 2.90 4.88
CA LYS A 35 15.12 3.94 4.37
C LYS A 35 14.31 3.38 3.20
N LEU A 36 12.99 3.45 3.28
CA LEU A 36 12.08 3.01 2.23
C LEU A 36 11.63 4.21 1.40
N ALA A 37 11.74 4.15 0.07
CA ALA A 37 11.15 5.19 -0.76
C ALA A 37 9.61 5.06 -0.72
N ASN A 38 8.87 6.17 -0.81
CA ASN A 38 7.40 6.15 -0.81
C ASN A 38 6.84 5.26 -1.93
N THR A 39 7.50 5.23 -3.09
CA THR A 39 7.14 4.31 -4.18
C THR A 39 7.31 2.83 -3.83
N VAL A 40 8.24 2.48 -2.95
CA VAL A 40 8.40 1.11 -2.44
C VAL A 40 7.27 0.77 -1.49
N ILE A 41 6.89 1.69 -0.59
CA ILE A 41 5.79 1.48 0.36
C ILE A 41 4.47 1.29 -0.42
N VAL A 42 4.14 2.21 -1.33
CA VAL A 42 2.92 2.12 -2.15
C VAL A 42 2.91 0.84 -2.97
N ARG A 43 4.01 0.49 -3.63
CA ARG A 43 4.09 -0.75 -4.42
C ARG A 43 3.94 -2.00 -3.56
N ALA A 44 4.50 -2.03 -2.36
CA ALA A 44 4.32 -3.14 -1.42
C ALA A 44 2.85 -3.27 -0.99
N SER A 45 2.16 -2.15 -0.75
CA SER A 45 0.71 -2.16 -0.46
C SER A 45 -0.12 -2.71 -1.62
N ILE A 46 0.21 -2.35 -2.87
CA ILE A 46 -0.47 -2.91 -4.06
C ILE A 46 -0.19 -4.40 -4.21
N MET A 47 1.06 -4.84 -4.02
CA MET A 47 1.41 -6.26 -4.06
C MET A 47 0.62 -7.05 -2.99
N ALA A 48 0.54 -6.53 -1.77
CA ALA A 48 -0.26 -7.15 -0.72
C ALA A 48 -1.75 -7.21 -1.08
N MET A 49 -2.30 -6.17 -1.70
CA MET A 49 -3.69 -6.18 -2.17
C MET A 49 -3.93 -7.24 -3.25
N MET A 50 -2.95 -7.47 -4.15
CA MET A 50 -3.01 -8.56 -5.13
C MET A 50 -2.99 -9.93 -4.45
N ASP A 51 -2.11 -10.14 -3.47
CA ASP A 51 -1.99 -11.40 -2.74
C ASP A 51 -3.25 -11.70 -1.91
N LEU A 52 -3.91 -10.66 -1.40
CA LEU A 52 -5.16 -10.77 -0.64
C LEU A 52 -6.39 -11.04 -1.51
N ASP A 53 -6.28 -10.97 -2.83
CA ASP A 53 -7.39 -11.11 -3.79
C ASP A 53 -8.62 -10.27 -3.38
N VAL A 54 -8.37 -8.98 -3.12
CA VAL A 54 -9.42 -8.07 -2.61
C VAL A 54 -10.52 -7.93 -3.66
N ASP A 55 -11.73 -8.35 -3.31
CA ASP A 55 -12.90 -8.18 -4.17
C ASP A 55 -13.27 -6.69 -4.30
N VAL A 56 -13.04 -6.12 -5.47
CA VAL A 56 -13.38 -4.72 -5.80
C VAL A 56 -14.71 -4.58 -6.55
N ASN A 57 -15.44 -5.67 -6.80
CA ASN A 57 -16.68 -5.61 -7.56
C ASN A 57 -17.73 -4.76 -6.84
N GLY A 58 -18.22 -3.72 -7.52
CA GLY A 58 -19.27 -2.85 -7.01
C GLY A 58 -18.86 -1.90 -5.89
N VAL A 59 -17.55 -1.68 -5.66
CA VAL A 59 -17.05 -0.66 -4.72
C VAL A 59 -17.49 0.74 -5.17
N LYS A 60 -18.04 1.53 -4.25
CA LYS A 60 -18.62 2.85 -4.53
C LYS A 60 -17.70 4.02 -4.19
N ASP A 61 -16.85 3.87 -3.19
CA ASP A 61 -15.98 4.92 -2.69
C ASP A 61 -14.69 4.38 -2.05
N GLU A 62 -13.80 5.31 -1.69
CA GLU A 62 -12.50 5.02 -1.09
C GLU A 62 -12.61 4.32 0.28
N GLU A 63 -13.62 4.70 1.08
CA GLU A 63 -13.84 4.13 2.41
C GLU A 63 -14.29 2.66 2.31
N GLU A 64 -15.19 2.34 1.37
CA GLU A 64 -15.60 0.98 1.08
C GLU A 64 -14.40 0.13 0.62
N LEU A 65 -13.56 0.66 -0.27
CA LEU A 65 -12.36 -0.06 -0.71
C LEU A 65 -11.43 -0.39 0.47
N LYS A 66 -11.18 0.60 1.34
CA LYS A 66 -10.36 0.43 2.54
C LYS A 66 -10.92 -0.66 3.44
N GLU A 67 -12.24 -0.69 3.67
CA GLU A 67 -12.87 -1.74 4.46
C GLU A 67 -12.68 -3.13 3.84
N ARG A 68 -12.80 -3.26 2.51
CA ARG A 68 -12.61 -4.55 1.83
C ARG A 68 -11.18 -5.06 1.95
N ILE A 69 -10.18 -4.17 1.85
CA ILE A 69 -8.77 -4.52 2.07
C ILE A 69 -8.56 -5.06 3.50
N ILE A 70 -9.13 -4.41 4.51
CA ILE A 70 -9.03 -4.85 5.91
C ILE A 70 -9.74 -6.21 6.13
N LYS A 71 -10.92 -6.38 5.55
CA LYS A 71 -11.69 -7.65 5.61
C LYS A 71 -10.93 -8.81 4.95
N ALA A 72 -10.27 -8.56 3.82
CA ALA A 72 -9.46 -9.55 3.12
C ALA A 72 -8.27 -10.01 3.97
N GLN A 73 -7.57 -9.10 4.66
CA GLN A 73 -6.47 -9.43 5.58
C GLN A 73 -6.93 -10.39 6.70
N THR A 74 -8.11 -10.15 7.28
CA THR A 74 -8.64 -10.97 8.38
C THR A 74 -8.97 -12.38 7.92
N SER A 75 -9.44 -12.53 6.68
CA SER A 75 -9.76 -13.82 6.07
C SER A 75 -8.49 -14.59 5.69
N TYR A 76 -7.45 -13.88 5.22
CA TYR A 76 -6.15 -14.46 4.87
C TYR A 76 -5.46 -15.12 6.08
N LYS A 77 -5.50 -14.49 7.26
CA LYS A 77 -4.90 -15.05 8.50
C LYS A 77 -5.56 -16.34 9.01
N LYS A 78 -6.75 -16.69 8.53
CA LYS A 78 -7.47 -17.92 8.92
C LYS A 78 -7.13 -19.13 8.05
N LYS A 79 -6.31 -18.95 7.01
CA LYS A 79 -5.89 -19.97 6.07
C LYS A 79 -4.44 -20.37 6.35
#